data_AF-A0A7X0C288-F1
#
_entry.id   AF-A0A7X0C288-F1
#
_cell.length_a   1.000
_cell.length_b   1.000
_cell.length_c   1.000
_cell.angle_alpha   90.00
_cell.angle_beta   90.00
_cell.angle_gamma   90.00
#
_symmetry.space_group_name_H-M   'P 1'
#
loop_
_entity.id
_entity.type
_entity.pdbx_description
1 polymer ?
#
loop_
_entity_poly.entity_id
_entity_poly.type
_entity_poly.pdbx_seq_one_letter_code
_entity_poly.pdbx_strand_id
1 'polypeptide(L)'
;MDQRRSAAEGDTLAHGRITDTAEDRFDDEDYPAYSMGTAAEMLGVTPTFLRALGAAHLIEPRRSSGGHRRYSRYQLRLAARARELVDQGTPVEAACRIIILEDQLAEALRINAEYERERTAGD
;
A
#
# COMPACT_ATOMS: atom_id res chain seq x y z
N MET A 1 61.98 23.51 5.06
CA MET A 1 62.25 22.05 5.01
C MET A 1 61.46 21.42 6.13
N ASP A 2 60.19 21.11 5.84
CA ASP A 2 59.28 20.48 6.78
C ASP A 2 59.63 19.00 6.95
N GLN A 3 59.95 18.66 8.20
CA GLN A 3 59.94 17.29 8.69
C GLN A 3 58.57 17.02 9.29
N ARG A 4 57.82 16.07 8.73
CA ARG A 4 57.35 14.86 9.43
C ARG A 4 56.44 14.04 8.51
N ARG A 5 56.90 12.80 8.29
CA ARG A 5 56.24 11.72 7.58
C ARG A 5 55.51 10.85 8.61
N SER A 6 54.35 10.34 8.20
CA SER A 6 53.83 8.99 8.48
C SER A 6 52.56 8.86 9.34
N ALA A 7 51.62 8.13 8.72
CA ALA A 7 50.62 7.20 9.27
C ALA A 7 49.34 7.76 9.91
N ALA A 8 48.23 7.64 9.16
CA ALA A 8 47.00 7.02 9.63
C ALA A 8 46.10 6.67 8.44
N GLU A 9 46.24 5.43 7.95
CA GLU A 9 45.11 4.63 7.42
C GLU A 9 44.09 4.53 8.57
N GLY A 10 42.82 4.87 8.40
CA GLY A 10 41.85 4.01 7.74
C GLY A 10 41.16 3.14 8.79
N ASP A 11 40.06 3.62 9.39
CA ASP A 11 38.93 2.74 9.68
C ASP A 11 37.63 3.53 9.87
N THR A 12 36.79 3.42 8.83
CA THR A 12 35.37 3.12 8.87
C THR A 12 34.64 3.30 10.20
N LEU A 13 33.69 4.24 10.23
CA LEU A 13 32.30 4.06 10.70
C LEU A 13 31.54 5.36 10.40
N ALA A 14 31.35 5.63 9.11
CA ALA A 14 30.47 6.70 8.66
C ALA A 14 29.02 6.29 8.93
N HIS A 15 28.46 6.88 9.99
CA HIS A 15 27.03 7.04 10.15
C HIS A 15 26.45 7.72 8.92
N GLY A 16 25.37 7.13 8.38
CA GLY A 16 24.40 7.85 7.58
C GLY A 16 24.80 8.06 6.12
N ARG A 17 24.27 7.19 5.26
CA ARG A 17 23.52 7.66 4.10
C ARG A 17 22.46 6.60 3.80
N ILE A 18 21.34 6.73 4.52
CA ILE A 18 20.06 6.25 4.05
C ILE A 18 19.84 7.03 2.75
N THR A 19 20.24 6.46 1.61
CA THR A 19 19.70 6.89 0.32
C THR A 19 18.27 6.39 0.28
N ASP A 20 17.43 7.06 1.06
CA ASP A 20 15.98 7.07 0.90
C ASP A 20 15.74 7.77 -0.43
N THR A 21 15.90 6.98 -1.49
CA THR A 21 15.79 7.41 -2.87
C THR A 21 14.35 7.86 -3.05
N ALA A 22 14.14 9.07 -3.57
CA ALA A 22 12.79 9.61 -3.77
C ALA A 22 11.86 8.65 -4.55
N GLU A 23 12.45 7.75 -5.34
CA GLU A 23 11.80 6.65 -6.07
C GLU A 23 11.05 5.67 -5.16
N ASP A 24 11.53 5.37 -3.95
CA ASP A 24 10.89 4.45 -2.99
C ASP A 24 9.64 5.07 -2.34
N ARG A 25 9.54 6.41 -2.32
CA ARG A 25 8.36 7.15 -1.83
C ARG A 25 7.27 7.34 -2.89
N PHE A 26 7.60 7.13 -4.18
CA PHE A 26 6.61 7.20 -5.27
C PHE A 26 5.84 5.88 -5.44
N ASP A 27 6.39 4.77 -4.94
CA ASP A 27 5.74 3.46 -4.90
C ASP A 27 5.20 3.08 -3.50
N ASP A 28 5.11 4.05 -2.58
CA ASP A 28 4.30 3.91 -1.37
C ASP A 28 2.83 3.79 -1.80
N GLU A 29 2.43 2.55 -2.03
CA GLU A 29 1.12 2.08 -2.44
C GLU A 29 0.02 2.56 -1.47
N ASP A 30 0.40 2.83 -0.22
CA ASP A 30 -0.45 3.33 0.85
C ASP A 30 -0.44 4.86 0.96
N TYR A 31 0.47 5.56 0.25
CA TYR A 31 0.51 7.01 0.23
C TYR A 31 -0.80 7.57 -0.34
N PRO A 32 -1.51 8.45 0.40
CA PRO A 32 -2.85 8.85 0.06
C PRO A 32 -2.74 10.05 -0.89
N ALA A 33 -2.37 9.80 -2.15
CA ALA A 33 -2.16 10.84 -3.17
C ALA A 33 -3.47 11.31 -3.83
N TYR A 34 -4.48 10.43 -3.92
CA TYR A 34 -5.60 10.66 -4.82
C TYR A 34 -6.80 11.26 -4.11
N SER A 35 -7.31 12.38 -4.65
CA SER A 35 -8.56 12.98 -4.17
C SER A 35 -9.77 12.17 -4.64
N MET A 36 -10.92 12.34 -3.98
CA MET A 36 -12.18 11.70 -4.34
C MET A 36 -12.57 11.85 -5.83
N GLY A 37 -12.42 13.06 -6.39
CA GLY A 37 -12.77 13.34 -7.78
C GLY A 37 -11.82 12.64 -8.74
N THR A 38 -10.52 12.76 -8.48
CA THR A 38 -9.47 12.10 -9.27
C THR A 38 -9.60 10.59 -9.23
N ALA A 39 -9.90 10.01 -8.06
CA ALA A 39 -10.14 8.59 -7.90
C ALA A 39 -11.36 8.11 -8.72
N ALA A 40 -12.46 8.87 -8.68
CA ALA A 40 -13.67 8.56 -9.42
C ALA A 40 -13.44 8.61 -10.94
N GLU A 41 -12.74 9.64 -11.41
CA GLU A 41 -12.37 9.80 -12.82
C GLU A 41 -11.45 8.68 -13.31
N MET A 42 -10.40 8.37 -12.55
CA MET A 42 -9.43 7.32 -12.90
C MET A 42 -10.07 5.93 -13.01
N LEU A 43 -11.05 5.65 -12.16
CA LEU A 43 -11.75 4.36 -12.13
C LEU A 43 -12.99 4.32 -13.05
N GLY A 44 -13.39 5.46 -13.62
CA GLY A 44 -14.63 5.59 -14.39
C GLY A 44 -15.88 5.31 -13.56
N VAL A 45 -15.83 5.57 -12.25
CA VAL A 45 -16.94 5.33 -11.30
C VAL A 45 -17.49 6.64 -10.76
N THR A 46 -18.67 6.59 -10.17
CA THR A 46 -19.26 7.77 -9.53
C THR A 46 -18.65 8.01 -8.14
N PRO A 47 -18.61 9.26 -7.66
CA PRO A 47 -18.26 9.53 -6.27
C PRO A 47 -19.24 8.89 -5.27
N THR A 48 -20.47 8.59 -5.66
CA THR A 48 -21.42 7.83 -4.81
C THR A 48 -20.95 6.40 -4.60
N PHE A 49 -20.38 5.76 -5.63
CA PHE A 49 -19.82 4.41 -5.53
C PHE A 49 -18.67 4.33 -4.55
N LEU A 50 -17.67 5.22 -4.67
CA LEU A 50 -16.54 5.28 -3.73
C LEU A 50 -16.99 5.57 -2.28
N ARG A 51 -18.07 6.33 -2.09
CA ARG A 51 -18.67 6.52 -0.74
C ARG A 51 -19.31 5.23 -0.22
N ALA A 52 -19.98 4.46 -1.08
CA ALA A 52 -20.56 3.18 -0.71
C ALA A 52 -19.48 2.16 -0.32
N LEU A 53 -18.37 2.11 -1.06
CA LEU A 53 -17.21 1.27 -0.69
C LEU A 53 -16.64 1.64 0.69
N GLY A 54 -16.53 2.94 0.97
CA GLY A 54 -16.09 3.42 2.28
C GLY A 54 -17.09 3.13 3.41
N ALA A 55 -18.40 3.12 3.12
CA ALA A 55 -19.42 2.73 4.10
C ALA A 55 -19.41 1.23 4.39
N ALA A 56 -19.06 0.41 3.39
CA ALA A 56 -18.90 -1.04 3.51
C ALA A 56 -17.53 -1.45 4.11
N HIS A 57 -16.73 -0.49 4.60
CA HIS A 57 -15.40 -0.72 5.19
C HIS A 57 -14.38 -1.42 4.27
N LEU A 58 -14.61 -1.46 2.95
CA LEU A 58 -13.61 -1.97 2.01
C LEU A 58 -12.42 -1.02 1.88
N ILE A 59 -12.69 0.28 2.01
CA ILE A 59 -11.69 1.33 1.83
C ILE A 59 -11.81 2.32 2.98
N GLU A 60 -10.71 2.58 3.68
CA GLU A 60 -10.63 3.59 4.72
C GLU A 60 -9.88 4.83 4.22
N PRO A 61 -10.59 5.84 3.67
CA PRO A 61 -9.91 7.03 3.18
C PRO A 61 -9.31 7.80 4.35
N ARG A 62 -7.99 8.03 4.30
CA ARG A 62 -7.35 8.92 5.26
C ARG A 62 -7.87 10.34 5.04
N ARG A 63 -8.35 10.95 6.11
CA ARG A 63 -8.73 12.36 6.10
C ARG A 63 -7.48 13.19 6.25
N SER A 64 -7.18 13.98 5.23
CA SER A 64 -6.16 15.02 5.36
C SER A 64 -6.58 16.09 6.37
N SER A 65 -5.64 16.88 6.88
CA SER A 65 -5.90 18.01 7.79
C SER A 65 -6.91 19.03 7.23
N GLY A 66 -7.07 19.09 5.90
CA GLY A 66 -8.08 19.91 5.20
C GLY A 66 -9.45 19.23 4.99
N GLY A 67 -9.72 18.07 5.59
CA GLY A 67 -11.03 17.41 5.53
C GLY A 67 -11.31 16.63 4.24
N HIS A 68 -10.42 16.69 3.25
CA HIS A 68 -10.55 15.93 2.01
C HIS A 68 -10.17 14.45 2.23
N ARG A 69 -11.04 13.55 1.73
CA ARG A 69 -10.77 12.11 1.64
C ARG A 69 -9.66 11.88 0.63
N ARG A 70 -8.59 11.22 1.07
CA ARG A 70 -7.50 10.81 0.20
C ARG A 70 -7.42 9.29 0.14
N TYR A 71 -7.24 8.80 -1.07
CA TYR A 71 -7.16 7.39 -1.40
C TYR A 71 -5.73 7.03 -1.77
N SER A 72 -5.30 5.86 -1.30
CA SER A 72 -4.03 5.27 -1.71
C SER A 72 -4.17 4.48 -3.02
N ARG A 73 -3.06 4.09 -3.64
CA ARG A 73 -3.10 3.31 -4.89
C ARG A 73 -3.70 1.93 -4.65
N TYR A 74 -3.37 1.30 -3.52
CA TYR A 74 -3.98 0.06 -3.06
C TYR A 74 -5.51 0.15 -3.03
N GLN A 75 -6.03 1.22 -2.42
CA GLN A 75 -7.46 1.46 -2.30
C GLN A 75 -8.15 1.64 -3.65
N LEU A 76 -7.48 2.28 -4.63
CA LEU A 76 -8.02 2.38 -5.99
C LEU A 76 -8.11 1.02 -6.68
N ARG A 77 -7.14 0.12 -6.47
CA ARG A 77 -7.21 -1.25 -7.02
C ARG A 77 -8.36 -2.05 -6.41
N LEU A 78 -8.57 -1.93 -5.10
CA LEU A 78 -9.75 -2.54 -4.45
C LEU A 78 -11.06 -2.00 -5.02
N ALA A 79 -11.14 -0.69 -5.25
CA ALA A 79 -12.32 -0.07 -5.86
C ALA A 79 -12.56 -0.53 -7.29
N ALA A 80 -11.50 -0.71 -8.09
CA ALA A 80 -11.58 -1.26 -9.44
C ALA A 80 -12.17 -2.68 -9.43
N ARG A 81 -11.67 -3.53 -8.53
CA ARG A 81 -12.15 -4.92 -8.38
C ARG A 81 -13.61 -4.97 -7.90
N ALA A 82 -13.97 -4.11 -6.96
CA ALA A 82 -15.35 -4.00 -6.49
C ALA A 82 -16.29 -3.57 -7.63
N ARG A 83 -15.84 -2.65 -8.50
CA ARG A 83 -16.59 -2.25 -9.69
C ARG A 83 -16.81 -3.45 -10.62
N GLU A 84 -15.79 -4.24 -10.92
CA GLU A 84 -15.92 -5.42 -11.79
C GLU A 84 -16.96 -6.42 -11.25
N LEU A 85 -16.98 -6.68 -9.94
CA LEU A 85 -17.97 -7.55 -9.31
C LEU A 85 -19.39 -6.97 -9.40
N VAL A 86 -19.52 -5.65 -9.27
CA VAL A 86 -20.81 -4.94 -9.37
C VAL A 86 -21.32 -4.91 -10.81
N ASP A 87 -20.43 -4.74 -11.79
CA ASP A 87 -20.73 -4.81 -13.22
C ASP A 87 -21.20 -6.23 -13.60
N GLN A 88 -20.79 -7.27 -12.86
CA GLN A 88 -21.30 -8.66 -12.98
C GLN A 88 -22.66 -8.90 -12.31
N GLY A 89 -23.24 -7.88 -11.65
CA GLY A 89 -24.53 -7.96 -10.98
C GLY A 89 -24.46 -8.27 -9.48
N THR A 90 -23.26 -8.27 -8.88
CA THR A 90 -23.10 -8.45 -7.43
C THR A 90 -23.44 -7.15 -6.70
N PRO A 91 -24.23 -7.18 -5.61
CA PRO A 91 -24.42 -6.00 -4.78
C PRO A 91 -23.10 -5.47 -4.22
N VAL A 92 -22.96 -4.14 -4.13
CA VAL A 92 -21.71 -3.49 -3.65
C VAL A 92 -21.25 -4.04 -2.30
N GLU A 93 -22.17 -4.25 -1.35
CA GLU A 93 -21.84 -4.81 -0.04
C GLU A 93 -21.28 -6.24 -0.12
N ALA A 94 -21.86 -7.08 -0.99
CA ALA A 94 -21.38 -8.44 -1.21
C ALA A 94 -20.00 -8.43 -1.89
N ALA A 95 -19.81 -7.57 -2.89
CA ALA A 95 -18.52 -7.38 -3.55
C ALA A 95 -17.43 -6.93 -2.56
N CYS A 96 -17.73 -5.96 -1.71
CA CYS A 96 -16.83 -5.52 -0.64
C CYS A 96 -16.46 -6.67 0.30
N ARG A 97 -17.45 -7.45 0.75
CA ARG A 97 -17.23 -8.56 1.66
C ARG A 97 -16.39 -9.67 1.03
N ILE A 98 -16.63 -9.99 -0.24
CA ILE A 98 -15.84 -10.98 -0.99
C ILE A 98 -14.38 -10.54 -1.02
N ILE A 99 -14.11 -9.30 -1.42
CA ILE A 99 -12.74 -8.80 -1.56
C ILE A 99 -12.00 -8.83 -0.21
N ILE A 100 -12.64 -8.39 0.87
CA ILE A 100 -12.05 -8.43 2.23
C ILE A 100 -11.67 -9.87 2.61
N LEU A 101 -12.56 -10.84 2.36
CA LEU A 101 -12.31 -12.24 2.69
C LEU A 101 -11.19 -12.85 1.84
N GLU A 102 -11.11 -12.50 0.57
CA GLU A 102 -10.02 -12.95 -0.30
C GLU A 102 -8.67 -12.37 0.11
N ASP A 103 -8.63 -11.12 0.55
CA ASP A 103 -7.42 -10.48 1.06
C ASP A 103 -6.95 -11.15 2.36
N GLN A 104 -7.88 -11.41 3.29
CA GLN A 104 -7.61 -12.17 4.51
C GLN A 104 -7.14 -13.60 4.22
N LEU A 105 -7.72 -14.26 3.22
CA LEU A 105 -7.30 -15.59 2.81
C LEU A 105 -5.90 -15.58 2.21
N ALA A 106 -5.60 -14.61 1.34
CA ALA A 106 -4.28 -14.45 0.76
C ALA A 106 -3.22 -14.19 1.83
N GLU A 107 -3.54 -13.36 2.83
CA GLU A 107 -2.68 -13.10 3.99
C GLU A 107 -2.41 -14.38 4.79
N ALA A 108 -3.46 -15.10 5.17
CA ALA A 108 -3.34 -16.33 5.95
C ALA A 108 -2.53 -17.41 5.20
N LEU A 109 -2.73 -17.54 3.89
CA LEU A 109 -1.94 -18.46 3.06
C LEU A 109 -0.47 -18.06 3.00
N ARG A 110 -0.16 -16.77 2.93
CA ARG A 110 1.22 -16.27 2.92
C ARG A 110 1.94 -16.60 4.23
N ILE A 111 1.28 -16.31 5.36
CA ILE A 111 1.79 -16.59 6.70
C ILE A 111 2.01 -18.11 6.88
N ASN A 112 1.05 -18.93 6.47
CA ASN A 112 1.20 -20.39 6.55
C ASN A 112 2.37 -20.90 5.69
N ALA A 113 2.54 -20.36 4.47
CA ALA A 113 3.66 -20.74 3.61
C ALA A 113 5.02 -20.29 4.17
N GLU A 114 5.07 -19.20 4.94
CA GLU A 114 6.25 -18.80 5.69
C GLU A 114 6.54 -19.75 6.84
N TYR A 115 5.54 -20.08 7.66
CA TYR A 115 5.69 -21.06 8.73
C TYR A 115 6.10 -22.45 8.25
N GLU A 116 5.57 -22.93 7.12
CA GLU A 116 5.99 -24.22 6.55
C GLU A 116 7.44 -24.16 6.04
N ARG A 117 7.89 -23.01 5.51
CA ARG A 117 9.29 -22.82 5.12
C ARG A 117 10.22 -22.80 6.34
N GLU A 118 9.83 -22.14 7.43
CA GLU A 118 10.59 -22.16 8.69
C GLU A 118 10.64 -23.55 9.33
N ARG A 119 9.51 -24.27 9.33
CA ARG A 119 9.44 -25.66 9.82
C ARG A 119 10.33 -26.60 9.03
N THR A 120 10.32 -26.51 7.70
CA THR A 120 11.11 -27.40 6.83
C THR A 120 12.59 -27.03 6.76
N ALA A 121 12.98 -25.81 7.13
CA ALA A 121 14.38 -25.39 7.23
C ALA A 121 15.02 -25.73 8.59
N GLY A 122 14.21 -26.05 9.60
CA GLY A 122 14.65 -26.42 10.95
C GLY A 122 14.81 -27.92 11.21
N ASP A 123 14.29 -28.77 10.31
CA ASP A 123 14.51 -30.23 10.25
C ASP A 123 15.67 -30.57 9.30
#